data_AF-A0A2E7BMS2-F1
#
_entry.id   AF-A0A2E7BMS2-F1
#
_cell.length_a   1.000
_cell.length_b   1.000
_cell.length_c   1.000
_cell.angle_alpha   90.00
_cell.angle_beta   90.00
_cell.angle_gamma   90.00
#
_symmetry.space_group_name_H-M   'P 1'
#
loop_
_entity.id
_entity.type
_entity.pdbx_description
1 polymer ?
#
loop_
_entity_poly.entity_id
_entity_poly.type
_entity_poly.pdbx_seq_one_letter_code
_entity_poly.pdbx_strand_id
1 'polypeptide(L)'
;MDVSIEPLDTPEMEGDGGLALCEFSSQFFSEIEIFAKLRVVKLYRLDIEQSRLVACIPCLDHEAMLHEGIAAHAAAYIEDRVTGELHEIVLVPSRRHVEVDSASTLEEYHDGAASRLVERLRGIRPDLAYSVKKLSWLRGDRRVVRACRAQVALRDVLLRADIGQVSEAVERLRIIAALMEKQSRVASWSVRTVTGPLLTVVGFLVYQGLGRLSPEIGTANASMFQSLVVGVAGGLFLYFGLKAVHLTEIANRVWKRAAEYGLIISERRRLALDFDVDAEK
;
A
#
# COMPACT_ATOMS: atom_id res chain seq x y z
N MET A 1 0.99 25.81 -32.91
CA MET A 1 -0.23 25.18 -32.37
C MET A 1 0.05 24.98 -30.90
N ASP A 2 -0.26 26.02 -30.11
CA ASP A 2 -0.19 25.97 -28.66
C ASP A 2 -1.31 25.07 -28.16
N VAL A 3 -0.94 23.98 -27.50
CA VAL A 3 -1.88 23.15 -26.76
C VAL A 3 -1.85 23.67 -25.33
N SER A 4 -2.78 24.58 -25.03
CA SER A 4 -3.11 24.94 -23.66
C SER A 4 -3.63 23.69 -22.96
N ILE A 5 -2.84 23.17 -22.03
CA ILE A 5 -3.25 22.13 -21.10
C ILE A 5 -4.10 22.86 -20.05
N GLU A 6 -5.42 22.76 -20.16
CA GLU A 6 -6.31 23.12 -19.06
C GLU A 6 -5.95 22.27 -17.84
N PRO A 7 -5.85 22.86 -16.63
CA PRO A 7 -5.65 22.08 -15.43
C PRO A 7 -6.85 21.15 -15.25
N LEU A 8 -6.59 19.88 -14.98
CA LEU A 8 -7.63 18.95 -14.54
C LEU A 8 -8.32 19.57 -13.32
N ASP A 9 -9.59 19.93 -13.48
CA ASP A 9 -10.47 20.27 -12.37
C ASP A 9 -10.41 19.13 -11.35
N THR A 10 -9.71 19.37 -10.24
CA THR A 10 -10.00 18.71 -8.99
C THR A 10 -11.47 19.00 -8.69
N PRO A 11 -12.33 17.98 -8.42
CA PRO A 11 -13.69 18.27 -8.02
C PRO A 11 -13.62 19.15 -6.78
N GLU A 12 -14.03 20.40 -6.93
CA GLU A 12 -14.06 21.36 -5.85
C GLU A 12 -14.91 20.74 -4.72
N MET A 13 -14.38 20.77 -3.50
CA MET A 13 -15.16 20.51 -2.30
C MET A 13 -16.09 21.70 -2.05
N GLU A 14 -16.99 22.00 -2.99
CA GLU A 14 -18.01 23.02 -2.81
C GLU A 14 -19.11 22.49 -1.89
N GLY A 15 -18.96 22.74 -0.60
CA GLY A 15 -19.99 22.57 0.40
C GLY A 15 -19.47 22.69 1.84
N ASP A 16 -20.30 23.25 2.72
CA ASP A 16 -20.13 23.35 4.19
C ASP A 16 -19.64 22.03 4.85
N GLY A 17 -19.96 20.89 4.23
CA GLY A 17 -19.50 19.58 4.67
C GLY A 17 -18.00 19.31 4.53
N GLY A 18 -17.29 19.94 3.58
CA GLY A 18 -15.85 19.75 3.39
C GLY A 18 -15.02 20.36 4.52
N LEU A 19 -15.37 21.59 4.91
CA LEU A 19 -14.77 22.31 6.04
C LEU A 19 -14.99 21.55 7.35
N ALA A 20 -16.22 21.09 7.60
CA ALA A 20 -16.55 20.32 8.80
C ALA A 20 -15.72 19.03 8.94
N LEU A 21 -15.43 18.33 7.84
CA LEU A 21 -14.58 17.12 7.87
C LEU A 21 -13.10 17.44 8.16
N CYS A 22 -12.61 18.58 7.66
CA CYS A 22 -11.25 19.05 7.91
C CYS A 22 -11.06 19.48 9.37
N GLU A 23 -11.99 20.28 9.91
CA GLU A 23 -12.01 20.67 11.33
C GLU A 23 -12.08 19.46 12.25
N PHE A 24 -13.00 18.53 11.96
CA PHE A 24 -13.15 17.29 12.72
C PHE A 24 -11.86 16.47 12.76
N SER A 25 -11.17 16.39 11.63
CA SER A 25 -9.92 15.63 11.51
C SER A 25 -8.77 16.34 12.23
N SER A 26 -8.70 17.68 12.14
CA SER A 26 -7.74 18.52 12.88
C SER A 26 -7.89 18.35 14.39
N GLN A 27 -9.14 18.38 14.88
CA GLN A 27 -9.46 18.17 16.29
C GLN A 27 -9.02 16.77 16.74
N PHE A 28 -9.36 15.73 15.96
CA PHE A 28 -8.98 14.35 16.29
C PHE A 28 -7.46 14.18 16.43
N PHE A 29 -6.66 14.73 15.52
CA PHE A 29 -5.20 14.62 15.63
C PHE A 29 -4.63 15.43 16.80
N SER A 30 -5.21 16.59 17.11
CA SER A 30 -4.84 17.38 18.29
C SER A 30 -5.09 16.60 19.60
N GLU A 31 -6.21 15.86 19.68
CA GLU A 31 -6.54 15.01 20.81
C GLU A 31 -5.55 13.83 20.96
N ILE A 32 -5.01 13.32 19.85
CA ILE A 32 -4.00 12.25 19.87
C ILE A 32 -2.65 12.73 20.39
N GLU A 33 -2.29 13.99 20.12
CA GLU A 33 -1.03 14.58 20.60
C GLU A 33 -0.91 14.57 22.13
N ILE A 34 -2.03 14.43 22.86
CA ILE A 34 -2.08 14.27 24.32
C ILE A 34 -1.25 13.06 24.78
N PHE A 35 -1.30 11.94 24.06
CA PHE A 35 -0.66 10.69 24.49
C PHE A 35 0.38 10.14 23.51
N ALA A 36 0.39 10.61 22.26
CA ALA A 36 1.33 10.20 21.24
C ALA A 36 2.02 11.43 20.61
N LYS A 37 3.16 11.21 19.95
CA LYS A 37 3.77 12.20 19.06
C LYS A 37 3.30 11.91 17.64
N LEU A 38 2.68 12.88 16.98
CA LEU A 38 2.44 12.80 15.55
C LEU A 38 3.77 12.97 14.83
N ARG A 39 4.17 11.97 14.04
CA ARG A 39 5.42 12.00 13.28
C ARG A 39 5.18 12.45 11.85
N VAL A 40 4.13 11.93 11.22
CA VAL A 40 3.72 12.25 9.86
C VAL A 40 2.20 12.15 9.76
N VAL A 41 1.57 13.08 9.04
CA VAL A 41 0.16 12.99 8.64
C VAL A 41 0.10 12.85 7.11
N LYS A 42 -0.73 11.92 6.64
CA LYS A 42 -0.99 11.65 5.23
C LYS A 42 -2.42 12.07 4.92
N LEU A 43 -2.62 12.88 3.90
CA LEU A 43 -3.92 13.47 3.59
C LEU A 43 -4.45 12.97 2.25
N TYR A 44 -5.73 12.61 2.21
CA TYR A 44 -6.47 12.32 0.98
C TYR A 44 -7.76 13.12 0.94
N ARG A 45 -7.84 14.09 -0.01
CA ARG A 45 -8.99 15.00 -0.18
C ARG A 45 -9.40 15.72 1.11
N LEU A 46 -8.43 15.99 1.98
CA LEU A 46 -8.58 16.78 3.19
C LEU A 46 -7.46 17.80 3.22
N ASP A 47 -7.76 18.98 3.74
CA ASP A 47 -6.78 19.99 4.08
C ASP A 47 -6.86 20.25 5.59
N ILE A 48 -5.84 19.84 6.32
CA ILE A 48 -5.82 19.87 7.79
C ILE A 48 -4.72 20.84 8.19
N GLU A 49 -5.09 21.87 8.95
CA GLU A 49 -4.12 22.74 9.61
C GLU A 49 -3.43 21.97 10.73
N GLN A 50 -2.30 21.34 10.42
CA GLN A 50 -1.44 20.71 11.42
C GLN A 50 -0.31 21.64 11.82
N SER A 51 0.19 21.46 13.05
CA SER A 51 1.41 22.11 13.54
C SER A 51 2.51 22.10 12.47
N ARG A 52 3.18 23.24 12.29
CA ARG A 52 4.33 23.40 11.37
C ARG A 52 5.47 22.41 11.65
N LEU A 53 5.43 21.67 12.75
CA LEU A 53 6.47 20.72 13.15
C LEU A 53 6.18 19.27 12.73
N VAL A 54 5.00 19.00 12.17
CA VAL A 54 4.59 17.66 11.73
C VAL A 54 4.64 17.60 10.21
N ALA A 55 5.31 16.59 9.66
CA ALA A 55 5.38 16.40 8.22
C ALA A 55 3.99 16.02 7.67
N CYS A 56 3.49 16.78 6.71
CA CYS A 56 2.24 16.51 6.01
C CYS A 56 2.51 16.10 4.58
N ILE A 57 2.06 14.91 4.18
CA ILE A 57 2.30 14.36 2.85
C ILE A 57 0.98 13.94 2.19
N PRO A 58 0.91 13.89 0.84
CA PRO A 58 -0.24 13.28 0.18
C PRO A 58 -0.29 11.78 0.47
N CYS A 59 -1.49 11.26 0.73
CA CYS A 59 -1.72 9.81 0.80
C CYS A 59 -1.60 9.21 -0.60
N LEU A 60 -0.69 8.25 -0.78
CA LEU A 60 -0.39 7.64 -2.09
C LEU A 60 -1.31 6.46 -2.45
N ASP A 61 -2.56 6.46 -1.99
CA ASP A 61 -3.54 5.48 -2.45
C ASP A 61 -3.92 5.76 -3.91
N HIS A 62 -3.08 5.27 -4.82
CA HIS A 62 -3.30 5.31 -6.27
C HIS A 62 -4.61 4.62 -6.68
N GLU A 63 -5.09 3.65 -5.90
CA GLU A 63 -6.44 3.08 -6.04
C GLU A 63 -7.53 4.14 -5.79
N ALA A 64 -7.29 5.10 -4.88
CA ALA A 64 -8.23 6.18 -4.58
C ALA A 64 -8.35 7.19 -5.72
N MET A 65 -7.27 7.45 -6.45
CA MET A 65 -7.28 8.37 -7.60
C MET A 65 -7.93 7.76 -8.85
N LEU A 66 -7.99 6.43 -8.95
CA LEU A 66 -8.60 5.72 -10.09
C LEU A 66 -10.04 5.28 -9.82
N HIS A 67 -10.49 5.29 -8.56
CA HIS A 67 -11.84 4.91 -8.17
C HIS A 67 -12.53 6.06 -7.43
N GLU A 68 -13.62 6.58 -8.00
CA GLU A 68 -14.43 7.67 -7.44
C GLU A 68 -15.07 7.36 -6.05
N GLY A 69 -14.92 6.13 -5.54
CA GLY A 69 -15.58 5.64 -4.32
C GLY A 69 -14.77 5.67 -3.02
N ILE A 70 -13.54 6.19 -3.01
CA ILE A 70 -12.74 6.26 -1.77
C ILE A 70 -13.05 7.57 -1.03
N ALA A 71 -13.55 7.44 0.20
CA ALA A 71 -13.86 8.58 1.06
C ALA A 71 -12.59 9.37 1.42
N ALA A 72 -12.76 10.68 1.58
CA ALA A 72 -11.73 11.55 2.16
C ALA A 72 -11.27 10.97 3.51
N HIS A 73 -9.96 10.93 3.74
CA HIS A 73 -9.37 10.32 4.93
C HIS A 73 -7.99 10.89 5.22
N ALA A 74 -7.58 10.76 6.48
CA ALA A 74 -6.25 11.12 6.93
C ALA A 74 -5.64 9.94 7.67
N ALA A 75 -4.39 9.61 7.34
CA ALA A 75 -3.62 8.62 8.08
C ALA A 75 -2.50 9.32 8.86
N ALA A 76 -2.10 8.79 10.00
CA ALA A 76 -0.96 9.34 10.73
C ALA A 76 -0.06 8.23 11.27
N TYR A 77 1.25 8.46 11.16
CA TYR A 77 2.23 7.72 11.94
C TYR A 77 2.38 8.39 13.29
N ILE A 78 2.06 7.64 14.34
CA ILE A 78 2.09 8.12 15.72
C ILE A 78 3.09 7.27 16.52
N GLU A 79 3.76 7.92 17.45
CA GLU A 79 4.65 7.25 18.42
C GLU A 79 4.08 7.44 19.82
N ASP A 80 3.75 6.34 20.50
CA ASP A 80 3.29 6.40 21.88
C ASP A 80 4.36 7.06 22.78
N ARG A 81 3.97 8.08 23.56
CA ARG A 81 4.92 8.85 24.39
C ARG A 81 5.54 8.02 25.53
N VAL A 82 4.85 6.96 25.97
CA VAL A 82 5.26 6.12 27.10
C VAL A 82 6.05 4.91 26.60
N THR A 83 5.51 4.20 25.60
CA THR A 83 6.10 2.94 25.14
C THR A 83 7.07 3.10 23.98
N GLY A 84 7.03 4.23 23.26
CA GLY A 84 7.80 4.43 22.02
C GLY A 84 7.35 3.55 20.85
N GLU A 85 6.21 2.87 20.99
CA GLU A 85 5.63 2.02 19.96
C GLU A 85 5.10 2.87 18.79
N LEU A 86 5.37 2.43 17.57
CA LEU A 86 4.90 3.12 16.36
C LEU A 86 3.62 2.48 15.85
N HIS A 87 2.64 3.33 15.53
CA HIS A 87 1.36 2.92 14.97
C HIS A 87 0.99 3.77 13.76
N GLU A 88 0.29 3.16 12.81
CA GLU A 88 -0.46 3.92 11.82
C GLU A 88 -1.94 3.89 12.19
N ILE A 89 -2.55 5.06 12.20
CA ILE A 89 -3.98 5.23 12.35
C ILE A 89 -4.53 5.84 11.06
N VAL A 90 -5.74 5.46 10.67
CA VAL A 90 -6.43 5.98 9.50
C VAL A 90 -7.82 6.44 9.93
N LEU A 91 -8.06 7.74 9.88
CA LEU A 91 -9.35 8.35 10.15
C LEU A 91 -10.13 8.53 8.84
N VAL A 92 -11.35 7.99 8.80
CA VAL A 92 -12.34 8.26 7.75
C VAL A 92 -13.47 9.09 8.37
N PRO A 93 -13.39 10.43 8.34
CA PRO A 93 -14.27 11.29 9.12
C PRO A 93 -15.74 11.15 8.73
N SER A 94 -16.05 11.01 7.44
CA SER A 94 -17.41 10.81 6.94
C SER A 94 -18.08 9.53 7.44
N ARG A 95 -17.29 8.54 7.88
CA ARG A 95 -17.77 7.28 8.45
C ARG A 95 -17.65 7.23 9.98
N ARG A 96 -17.13 8.30 10.61
CA ARG A 96 -16.80 8.33 12.05
C ARG A 96 -16.02 7.10 12.49
N HIS A 97 -15.05 6.70 11.66
CA HIS A 97 -14.35 5.43 11.80
C HIS A 97 -12.84 5.63 11.81
N VAL A 98 -12.17 4.95 12.73
CA VAL A 98 -10.70 4.91 12.84
C VAL A 98 -10.24 3.46 12.66
N GLU A 99 -9.29 3.27 11.75
CA GLU A 99 -8.61 2.00 11.55
C GLU A 99 -7.18 2.10 12.07
N VAL A 100 -6.75 1.13 12.88
CA VAL A 100 -5.34 0.94 13.22
C VAL A 100 -4.71 0.00 12.18
N ASP A 101 -3.88 0.55 11.29
CA ASP A 101 -3.18 -0.24 10.26
C ASP A 101 -1.88 -0.81 10.83
N SER A 102 -1.90 -2.11 11.06
CA SER A 102 -0.76 -2.85 11.61
C SER A 102 0.25 -3.27 10.54
N ALA A 103 -0.08 -3.15 9.25
CA ALA A 103 0.80 -3.63 8.19
C ALA A 103 2.03 -2.72 8.02
N SER A 104 1.86 -1.42 8.18
CA SER A 104 2.93 -0.42 7.98
C SER A 104 3.96 -0.41 9.09
N THR A 105 3.50 -0.71 10.31
CA THR A 105 4.32 -0.67 11.53
C THR A 105 4.64 -2.07 12.05
N LEU A 106 4.46 -3.10 11.22
CA LEU A 106 4.74 -4.48 11.61
C LEU A 106 6.20 -4.61 12.09
N GLU A 107 6.40 -5.27 13.23
CA GLU A 107 7.68 -5.38 13.96
C GLU A 107 8.21 -4.05 14.56
N GLU A 108 7.36 -3.02 14.69
CA GLU A 108 7.67 -1.75 15.39
C GLU A 108 6.92 -1.58 16.73
N TYR A 109 6.17 -2.61 17.14
CA TYR A 109 5.33 -2.64 18.34
C TYR A 109 5.28 -4.06 18.94
N HIS A 110 4.91 -4.18 20.22
CA HIS A 110 4.78 -5.47 20.91
C HIS A 110 3.39 -6.09 20.74
N ASP A 111 3.28 -7.38 21.06
CA ASP A 111 1.99 -8.07 21.09
C ASP A 111 0.97 -7.33 21.98
N GLY A 112 -0.24 -7.18 21.46
CA GLY A 112 -1.33 -6.44 22.13
C GLY A 112 -1.25 -4.92 22.04
N ALA A 113 -0.23 -4.33 21.41
CA ALA A 113 -0.10 -2.87 21.30
C ALA A 113 -1.27 -2.22 20.56
N ALA A 114 -1.73 -2.83 19.45
CA ALA A 114 -2.90 -2.34 18.73
C ALA A 114 -4.17 -2.32 19.58
N SER A 115 -4.39 -3.35 20.43
CA SER A 115 -5.54 -3.40 21.33
C SER A 115 -5.47 -2.29 22.40
N ARG A 116 -4.30 -2.08 23.01
CA ARG A 116 -4.08 -0.99 23.98
C ARG A 116 -4.30 0.39 23.36
N LEU A 117 -3.84 0.58 22.11
CA LEU A 117 -4.08 1.81 21.38
C LEU A 117 -5.57 2.04 21.13
N VAL A 118 -6.30 1.01 20.68
CA VAL A 118 -7.76 1.11 20.47
C VAL A 118 -8.50 1.43 21.77
N GLU A 119 -8.14 0.80 22.89
CA GLU A 119 -8.73 1.11 24.20
C GLU A 119 -8.51 2.57 24.58
N ARG A 120 -7.29 3.08 24.38
CA ARG A 120 -6.98 4.49 24.65
C ARG A 120 -7.74 5.45 23.74
N LEU A 121 -7.79 5.15 22.44
CA LEU A 121 -8.55 5.95 21.48
C LEU A 121 -10.04 6.00 21.83
N ARG A 122 -10.64 4.86 22.21
CA ARG A 122 -12.04 4.80 22.69
C ARG A 122 -12.27 5.64 23.94
N GLY A 123 -11.28 5.75 24.82
CA GLY A 123 -11.37 6.60 26.01
C GLY A 123 -11.46 8.10 25.66
N ILE A 124 -10.77 8.54 24.60
CA ILE A 124 -10.73 9.95 24.18
C ILE A 124 -11.91 10.28 23.25
N ARG A 125 -12.22 9.38 22.32
CA ARG A 125 -13.28 9.53 21.33
C ARG A 125 -14.21 8.31 21.31
N PRO A 126 -15.12 8.21 22.30
CA PRO A 126 -16.08 7.10 22.37
C PRO A 126 -17.15 7.16 21.27
N ASP A 127 -17.27 8.30 20.60
CA ASP A 127 -18.20 8.56 19.51
C ASP A 127 -17.78 7.95 18.16
N LEU A 128 -16.59 7.34 18.09
CA LEU A 128 -16.04 6.74 16.87
C LEU A 128 -16.09 5.21 16.90
N ALA A 129 -16.22 4.63 15.71
CA ALA A 129 -16.01 3.21 15.48
C ALA A 129 -14.50 2.92 15.29
N TYR A 130 -14.06 1.76 15.76
CA TYR A 130 -12.65 1.36 15.72
C TYR A 130 -12.47 -0.04 15.15
N SER A 131 -11.55 -0.19 14.20
CA SER A 131 -11.10 -1.49 13.68
C SER A 131 -9.57 -1.62 13.75
N VAL A 132 -9.10 -2.86 13.78
CA VAL A 132 -7.68 -3.18 13.60
C VAL A 132 -7.54 -3.98 12.31
N LYS A 133 -6.77 -3.44 11.36
CA LYS A 133 -6.50 -4.13 10.11
C LYS A 133 -5.41 -5.17 10.31
N LYS A 134 -5.78 -6.43 10.14
CA LYS A 134 -4.86 -7.57 10.25
C LYS A 134 -4.10 -7.78 8.96
N LEU A 135 -2.89 -8.32 9.09
CA LEU A 135 -2.06 -8.74 7.97
C LEU A 135 -2.80 -9.79 7.13
N SER A 136 -2.82 -9.57 5.82
CA SER A 136 -3.30 -10.54 4.84
C SER A 136 -2.14 -11.40 4.30
N TRP A 137 -2.27 -12.71 4.47
CA TRP A 137 -1.34 -13.68 3.87
C TRP A 137 -1.50 -13.76 2.34
N LEU A 138 -2.75 -13.67 1.86
CA LEU A 138 -3.10 -13.70 0.44
C LEU A 138 -2.46 -12.51 -0.30
N ARG A 139 -2.62 -11.30 0.24
CA ARG A 139 -1.98 -10.08 -0.30
C ARG A 139 -0.48 -10.02 -0.06
N GLY A 140 0.07 -10.93 0.75
CA GLY A 140 1.50 -11.00 1.02
C GLY A 140 2.05 -9.86 1.86
N ASP A 141 1.27 -9.30 2.80
CA ASP A 141 1.68 -8.14 3.62
C ASP A 141 3.02 -8.35 4.31
N ARG A 142 3.23 -9.53 4.90
CA ARG A 142 4.52 -9.90 5.53
C ARG A 142 5.69 -9.88 4.55
N ARG A 143 5.48 -10.24 3.28
CA ARG A 143 6.54 -10.22 2.25
C ARG A 143 6.91 -8.78 1.89
N VAL A 144 5.91 -7.92 1.73
CA VAL A 144 6.11 -6.47 1.47
C VAL A 144 6.88 -5.84 2.62
N VAL A 145 6.45 -6.07 3.87
CA VAL A 145 7.13 -5.53 5.06
C VAL A 145 8.58 -5.99 5.12
N ARG A 146 8.84 -7.29 4.95
CA ARG A 146 10.21 -7.83 4.98
C ARG A 146 11.08 -7.23 3.88
N ALA A 147 10.55 -7.05 2.67
CA ALA A 147 11.28 -6.43 1.58
C ALA A 147 11.65 -4.97 1.90
N CYS A 148 10.74 -4.22 2.51
CA CYS A 148 11.00 -2.84 2.94
C CYS A 148 12.03 -2.80 4.06
N ARG A 149 11.81 -3.55 5.15
CA ARG A 149 12.69 -3.59 6.34
C ARG A 149 14.10 -4.07 6.02
N ALA A 150 14.27 -4.94 5.02
CA ALA A 150 15.59 -5.36 4.56
C ALA A 150 16.44 -4.19 4.04
N GLN A 151 15.81 -3.08 3.64
CA GLN A 151 16.50 -1.88 3.17
C GLN A 151 16.47 -0.77 4.22
N VAL A 152 15.29 -0.46 4.76
CA VAL A 152 15.10 0.62 5.73
C VAL A 152 13.87 0.34 6.61
N ALA A 153 14.04 0.48 7.93
CA ALA A 153 12.94 0.39 8.89
C ALA A 153 12.11 1.69 8.85
N LEU A 154 10.78 1.59 9.05
CA LEU A 154 9.92 2.78 9.11
C LEU A 154 10.36 3.72 10.25
N ARG A 155 10.75 3.15 11.39
CA ARG A 155 11.27 3.92 12.51
C ARG A 155 12.45 4.81 12.13
N ASP A 156 13.38 4.29 11.32
CA ASP A 156 14.52 5.06 10.85
C ASP A 156 14.08 6.19 9.91
N VAL A 157 13.12 5.91 9.02
CA VAL A 157 12.53 6.92 8.14
C VAL A 157 11.90 8.07 8.92
N LEU A 158 11.23 7.75 10.04
CA LEU A 158 10.54 8.74 10.87
C LEU A 158 11.48 9.49 11.82
N LEU A 159 12.47 8.81 12.42
CA LEU A 159 13.15 9.30 13.62
C LEU A 159 14.66 9.52 13.46
N ARG A 160 15.32 8.85 12.50
CA ARG A 160 16.79 8.88 12.41
C ARG A 160 17.29 10.28 12.04
N ALA A 161 18.27 10.79 12.80
CA ALA A 161 18.81 12.13 12.60
C ALA A 161 19.61 12.27 11.28
N ASP A 162 20.37 11.24 10.90
CA ASP A 162 21.08 11.22 9.62
C ASP A 162 20.12 10.96 8.45
N ILE A 163 19.52 12.03 7.94
CA ILE A 163 18.59 11.98 6.81
C ILE A 163 19.30 11.54 5.52
N GLY A 164 20.60 11.79 5.37
CA GLY A 164 21.38 11.41 4.18
C GLY A 164 21.44 9.89 4.04
N GLN A 165 21.84 9.20 5.10
CA GLN A 165 21.93 7.74 5.12
C GLN A 165 20.57 7.06 4.89
N VAL A 166 19.49 7.59 5.49
CA VAL A 166 18.13 7.07 5.27
C VAL A 166 17.70 7.28 3.81
N SER A 167 18.02 8.43 3.23
CA SER A 167 17.70 8.74 1.83
C SER A 167 18.33 7.76 0.86
N GLU A 168 19.60 7.38 1.08
CA GLU A 168 20.26 6.34 0.29
C GLU A 168 19.58 4.97 0.43
N ALA A 169 19.16 4.62 1.64
CA ALA A 169 18.46 3.37 1.89
C ALA A 169 17.07 3.33 1.22
N VAL A 170 16.35 4.44 1.22
CA VAL A 170 15.08 4.60 0.49
C VAL A 170 15.30 4.53 -1.02
N GLU A 171 16.39 5.10 -1.54
CA GLU A 171 16.71 5.02 -2.96
C GLU A 171 17.01 3.57 -3.38
N ARG A 172 17.74 2.80 -2.56
CA ARG A 172 17.91 1.35 -2.78
C ARG A 172 16.57 0.62 -2.81
N LEU A 173 15.66 0.96 -1.90
CA LEU A 173 14.31 0.38 -1.89
C LEU A 173 13.53 0.70 -3.17
N ARG A 174 13.65 1.93 -3.69
CA ARG A 174 13.03 2.36 -4.96
C ARG A 174 13.59 1.57 -6.15
N ILE A 175 14.90 1.36 -6.21
CA ILE A 175 15.56 0.54 -7.24
C ILE A 175 15.05 -0.90 -7.18
N ILE A 176 14.97 -1.49 -5.97
CA ILE A 176 14.45 -2.86 -5.77
C ILE A 176 13.00 -2.95 -6.24
N ALA A 177 12.16 -1.98 -5.90
CA ALA A 177 10.77 -1.94 -6.34
C ALA A 177 10.66 -1.92 -7.89
N ALA A 178 11.48 -1.10 -8.56
CA ALA A 178 11.53 -1.04 -10.02
C ALA A 178 12.03 -2.35 -10.65
N LEU A 179 13.00 -3.03 -10.01
CA LEU A 179 13.44 -4.35 -10.45
C LEU A 179 12.35 -5.41 -10.27
N MET A 180 11.62 -5.38 -9.16
CA MET A 180 10.48 -6.28 -8.91
C MET A 180 9.37 -6.09 -9.94
N GLU A 181 9.06 -4.84 -10.30
CA GLU A 181 8.10 -4.54 -11.35
C GLU A 181 8.56 -5.07 -12.72
N LYS A 182 9.84 -4.89 -13.07
CA LYS A 182 10.41 -5.47 -14.30
C LYS A 182 10.26 -6.99 -14.31
N GLN A 183 10.57 -7.66 -13.20
CA GLN A 183 10.40 -9.11 -13.09
C GLN A 183 8.93 -9.54 -13.21
N SER A 184 7.99 -8.77 -12.66
CA SER A 184 6.57 -9.07 -12.80
C SER A 184 6.08 -8.89 -14.24
N ARG A 185 6.58 -7.88 -14.96
CA ARG A 185 6.33 -7.68 -16.39
C ARG A 185 6.88 -8.83 -17.23
N VAL A 186 8.08 -9.31 -16.92
CA VAL A 186 8.65 -10.51 -17.58
C VAL A 186 7.80 -11.75 -17.31
N ALA A 187 7.36 -11.97 -16.06
CA ALA A 187 6.47 -13.08 -15.73
C ALA A 187 5.14 -13.00 -16.49
N SER A 188 4.52 -11.82 -16.55
CA SER A 188 3.31 -11.56 -17.36
C SER A 188 3.54 -11.81 -18.85
N TRP A 189 4.69 -11.37 -19.38
CA TRP A 189 5.05 -11.60 -20.77
C TRP A 189 5.22 -13.10 -21.08
N SER A 190 5.87 -13.86 -20.18
CA SER A 190 6.01 -15.31 -20.34
C SER A 190 4.66 -16.02 -20.38
N VAL A 191 3.70 -15.62 -19.53
CA VAL A 191 2.33 -16.17 -19.56
C VAL A 191 1.65 -15.88 -20.90
N ARG A 192 1.71 -14.62 -21.36
CA ARG A 192 1.03 -14.19 -22.60
C ARG A 192 1.67 -14.76 -23.87
N THR A 193 2.99 -14.87 -23.90
CA THR A 193 3.74 -15.13 -25.13
C THR A 193 4.22 -16.57 -25.25
N VAL A 194 4.43 -17.25 -24.12
CA VAL A 194 4.91 -18.65 -24.11
C VAL A 194 3.78 -19.58 -23.69
N THR A 195 3.19 -19.36 -22.51
CA THR A 195 2.23 -20.32 -21.94
C THR A 195 0.91 -20.35 -22.72
N GLY A 196 0.38 -19.19 -23.13
CA GLY A 196 -0.85 -19.10 -23.93
C GLY A 196 -0.78 -19.83 -25.28
N PRO A 197 0.22 -19.55 -26.13
CA PRO A 197 0.41 -20.29 -27.38
C PRO A 197 0.66 -21.77 -27.16
N LEU A 198 1.45 -22.15 -26.15
CA LEU A 198 1.68 -23.56 -25.80
C LEU A 198 0.38 -24.27 -25.44
N LEU A 199 -0.48 -23.66 -24.63
CA LEU A 199 -1.83 -24.18 -24.31
C LEU A 199 -2.69 -24.35 -25.56
N THR A 200 -2.59 -23.41 -26.49
CA THR A 200 -3.33 -23.48 -27.76
C THR A 200 -2.88 -24.68 -28.60
N VAL A 201 -1.56 -24.85 -28.74
CA VAL A 201 -0.97 -25.99 -29.45
C VAL A 201 -1.30 -27.31 -28.77
N VAL A 202 -1.15 -27.38 -27.44
CA VAL A 202 -1.51 -28.57 -26.65
C VAL A 202 -2.99 -28.89 -26.81
N GLY A 203 -3.88 -27.90 -26.70
CA GLY A 203 -5.32 -28.08 -26.91
C GLY A 203 -5.64 -28.59 -28.31
N PHE A 204 -5.00 -28.04 -29.34
CA PHE A 204 -5.15 -28.50 -30.72
C PHE A 204 -4.67 -29.95 -30.90
N LEU A 205 -3.48 -30.30 -30.40
CA LEU A 205 -2.91 -31.65 -30.51
C LEU A 205 -3.73 -32.68 -29.73
N VAL A 206 -4.21 -32.32 -28.54
CA VAL A 206 -5.11 -33.15 -27.74
C VAL A 206 -6.41 -33.38 -28.51
N TYR A 207 -7.04 -32.34 -29.05
CA TYR A 207 -8.30 -32.45 -29.78
C TYR A 207 -8.15 -33.27 -31.08
N GLN A 208 -7.17 -32.94 -31.93
CA GLN A 208 -6.98 -33.60 -33.22
C GLN A 208 -6.33 -34.99 -33.10
N GLY A 209 -5.34 -35.13 -32.21
CA GLY A 209 -4.57 -36.35 -32.04
C GLY A 209 -5.37 -37.44 -31.32
N LEU A 210 -5.99 -37.12 -30.18
CA LEU A 210 -6.81 -38.10 -29.46
C LEU A 210 -8.11 -38.39 -30.21
N GLY A 211 -8.66 -37.41 -30.95
CA GLY A 211 -9.82 -37.63 -31.81
C GLY A 211 -9.55 -38.70 -32.88
N ARG A 212 -8.35 -38.72 -33.46
CA ARG A 212 -7.93 -39.73 -34.45
C ARG A 212 -7.57 -41.08 -33.85
N LEU A 213 -6.98 -41.09 -32.65
CA LEU A 213 -6.55 -42.32 -31.96
C LEU A 213 -7.69 -42.98 -31.17
N SER A 214 -8.76 -42.25 -30.85
CA SER A 214 -9.91 -42.75 -30.08
C SER A 214 -10.50 -44.10 -30.55
N PRO A 215 -10.54 -44.44 -31.85
CA PRO A 215 -10.99 -45.76 -32.31
C PRO A 215 -10.09 -46.92 -31.86
N GLU A 216 -8.79 -46.67 -31.67
CA GLU A 216 -7.79 -47.70 -31.34
C GLU A 216 -7.58 -47.86 -29.82
N ILE A 217 -7.58 -46.76 -29.07
CA ILE A 217 -7.30 -46.74 -27.61
C ILE A 217 -8.56 -46.78 -26.73
N GLY A 218 -9.74 -46.64 -27.34
CA GLY A 218 -11.02 -46.58 -26.64
C GLY A 218 -11.34 -45.19 -26.08
N THR A 219 -12.62 -44.84 -26.11
CA THR A 219 -13.12 -43.49 -25.76
C THR A 219 -12.84 -43.11 -24.30
N ALA A 220 -12.90 -44.08 -23.38
CA ALA A 220 -12.63 -43.84 -21.96
C ALA A 220 -11.17 -43.41 -21.71
N ASN A 221 -10.20 -44.09 -22.32
CA ASN A 221 -8.78 -43.76 -22.17
C ASN A 221 -8.43 -42.43 -22.85
N ALA A 222 -9.01 -42.16 -24.02
CA ALA A 222 -8.84 -40.89 -24.71
C ALA A 222 -9.38 -39.72 -23.86
N SER A 223 -10.56 -39.87 -23.26
CA SER A 223 -11.15 -38.86 -22.38
C SER A 223 -10.34 -38.65 -21.10
N MET A 224 -9.82 -39.72 -20.50
CA MET A 224 -8.97 -39.62 -19.31
C MET A 224 -7.67 -38.87 -19.62
N PHE A 225 -7.01 -39.20 -20.73
CA PHE A 225 -5.77 -38.55 -21.15
C PHE A 225 -6.00 -37.07 -21.51
N GLN A 226 -7.09 -36.76 -22.22
CA GLN A 226 -7.50 -35.39 -22.49
C GLN A 226 -7.69 -34.59 -21.20
N SER A 227 -8.40 -35.15 -20.23
CA SER A 227 -8.65 -34.49 -18.95
C SER A 227 -7.36 -34.26 -18.16
N LEU A 228 -6.43 -35.23 -18.17
CA LEU A 228 -5.13 -35.10 -17.53
C LEU A 228 -4.29 -33.98 -18.17
N VAL A 229 -4.15 -33.98 -19.49
CA VAL A 229 -3.32 -33.01 -20.20
C VAL A 229 -3.89 -31.59 -20.07
N VAL A 230 -5.20 -31.42 -20.27
CA VAL A 230 -5.88 -30.12 -20.10
C VAL A 230 -5.80 -29.67 -18.63
N GLY A 231 -6.00 -30.57 -17.68
CA GLY A 231 -5.90 -30.26 -16.25
C GLY A 231 -4.50 -29.79 -15.84
N VAL A 232 -3.45 -30.49 -16.27
CA VAL A 232 -2.06 -30.12 -15.97
C VAL A 232 -1.69 -28.81 -16.66
N ALA A 233 -2.00 -28.66 -17.95
CA ALA A 233 -1.68 -27.44 -18.70
C ALA A 233 -2.43 -26.22 -18.14
N GLY A 234 -3.73 -26.37 -17.84
CA GLY A 234 -4.55 -25.35 -17.21
C GLY A 234 -4.07 -25.00 -15.80
N GLY A 235 -3.70 -26.00 -15.00
CA GLY A 235 -3.12 -25.79 -13.66
C GLY A 235 -1.82 -24.98 -13.71
N LEU A 236 -0.91 -25.31 -14.64
CA LEU A 236 0.33 -24.55 -14.85
C LEU A 236 0.03 -23.11 -15.27
N PHE A 237 -0.92 -22.90 -16.19
CA PHE A 237 -1.34 -21.57 -16.62
C PHE A 237 -1.84 -20.71 -15.44
N LEU A 238 -2.76 -21.26 -14.65
CA LEU A 238 -3.32 -20.59 -13.49
C LEU A 238 -2.23 -20.26 -12.47
N TYR A 239 -1.32 -21.20 -12.21
CA TYR A 239 -0.20 -20.98 -11.30
C TYR A 239 0.69 -19.81 -11.75
N PHE A 240 1.12 -19.80 -13.02
CA PHE A 240 1.99 -18.72 -13.52
C PHE A 240 1.25 -17.39 -13.62
N GLY A 241 -0.03 -17.39 -14.02
CA GLY A 241 -0.88 -16.20 -14.04
C GLY A 241 -1.04 -15.59 -12.65
N LEU A 242 -1.45 -16.38 -11.66
CA LEU A 242 -1.59 -15.95 -10.26
C LEU A 242 -0.26 -15.45 -9.70
N LYS A 243 0.85 -16.14 -10.00
CA LYS A 243 2.19 -15.73 -9.57
C LYS A 243 2.58 -14.37 -10.16
N ALA A 244 2.29 -14.11 -11.43
CA ALA A 244 2.56 -12.83 -12.07
C ALA A 244 1.74 -11.69 -11.47
N VAL A 245 0.45 -11.93 -11.18
CA VAL A 245 -0.42 -10.97 -10.50
C VAL A 245 0.09 -10.66 -9.09
N HIS A 246 0.39 -11.68 -8.28
CA HIS A 246 0.94 -11.48 -6.93
C HIS A 246 2.28 -10.74 -6.92
N LEU A 247 3.18 -11.03 -7.87
CA LEU A 247 4.45 -10.31 -7.97
C LEU A 247 4.24 -8.83 -8.32
N THR A 248 3.27 -8.54 -9.19
CA THR A 248 2.92 -7.16 -9.56
C THR A 248 2.31 -6.41 -8.38
N GLU A 249 1.38 -7.03 -7.65
CA GLU A 249 0.79 -6.43 -6.43
C GLU A 249 1.86 -6.12 -5.38
N ILE A 250 2.76 -7.06 -5.11
CA ILE A 250 3.85 -6.85 -4.14
C ILE A 250 4.79 -5.73 -4.63
N ALA A 251 5.18 -5.73 -5.91
CA ALA A 251 6.05 -4.70 -6.48
C ALA A 251 5.44 -3.30 -6.34
N ASN A 252 4.15 -3.14 -6.68
CA ASN A 252 3.43 -1.86 -6.55
C ASN A 252 3.37 -1.39 -5.09
N ARG A 253 3.16 -2.30 -4.15
CA ARG A 253 3.11 -1.96 -2.72
C ARG A 253 4.47 -1.57 -2.16
N VAL A 254 5.54 -2.25 -2.56
CA VAL A 254 6.92 -1.86 -2.19
C VAL A 254 7.26 -0.50 -2.81
N TRP A 255 6.87 -0.27 -4.07
CA TRP A 255 7.04 1.02 -4.72
C TRP A 255 6.29 2.14 -3.99
N LYS A 256 5.03 1.92 -3.61
CA LYS A 256 4.22 2.88 -2.83
C LYS A 256 4.91 3.24 -1.52
N ARG A 257 5.48 2.26 -0.81
CA ARG A 257 6.26 2.51 0.42
C ARG A 257 7.52 3.33 0.16
N ALA A 258 8.27 3.00 -0.89
CA ALA A 258 9.46 3.77 -1.25
C ALA A 258 9.12 5.24 -1.56
N ALA A 259 8.05 5.47 -2.33
CA ALA A 259 7.56 6.81 -2.64
C ALA A 259 7.10 7.57 -1.39
N GLU A 260 6.33 6.90 -0.51
CA GLU A 260 5.90 7.47 0.76
C GLU A 260 7.09 7.86 1.64
N TYR A 261 8.09 6.98 1.79
CA TYR A 261 9.30 7.27 2.56
C TYR A 261 10.10 8.43 1.97
N GLY A 262 10.15 8.53 0.64
CA GLY A 262 10.75 9.66 -0.06
C GLY A 262 10.07 10.99 0.28
N LEU A 263 8.73 11.02 0.30
CA LEU A 263 7.96 12.21 0.69
C LEU A 263 8.19 12.57 2.16
N ILE A 264 8.21 11.58 3.06
CA ILE A 264 8.50 11.81 4.48
C ILE A 264 9.89 12.46 4.64
N ILE A 265 10.90 11.93 3.95
CA ILE A 265 12.27 12.46 4.00
C ILE A 265 12.32 13.88 3.46
N SER A 266 11.63 14.15 2.35
CA SER A 266 11.52 15.49 1.76
C SER A 266 10.94 16.49 2.76
N GLU A 267 9.81 16.16 3.38
CA GLU A 267 9.18 17.01 4.39
C GLU A 267 10.05 17.19 5.63
N ARG A 268 10.70 16.13 6.11
CA ARG A 268 11.64 16.24 7.23
C ARG A 268 12.81 17.19 6.94
N ARG A 269 13.31 17.21 5.70
CA ARG A 269 14.34 18.19 5.29
C ARG A 269 13.79 19.60 5.25
N ARG A 270 12.59 19.81 4.68
CA ARG A 270 11.92 21.11 4.66
C ARG A 270 11.77 21.66 6.08
N LEU A 271 11.26 20.84 7.00
CA LEU A 271 11.07 21.24 8.39
C LEU A 271 12.39 21.57 9.09
N ALA A 272 13.45 20.78 8.88
CA ALA A 272 14.76 21.08 9.45
C ALA A 272 15.30 22.44 8.98
N LEU A 273 15.12 22.79 7.70
CA LEU A 273 15.52 24.09 7.17
C LEU A 273 14.71 25.24 7.75
N ASP A 274 13.39 25.06 7.91
CA ASP A 274 12.52 26.09 8.50
C ASP A 274 12.91 26.40 9.96
N PHE A 275 13.33 25.39 10.73
CA PHE A 275 13.82 25.58 12.11
C PHE A 275 15.15 26.34 12.18
N ASP A 276 16.09 26.05 11.28
CA ASP A 276 17.39 26.73 11.25
C ASP A 276 17.21 28.22 10.91
N VAL A 277 16.27 28.55 10.00
CA VAL A 277 15.95 29.95 9.62
C VAL A 277 15.32 30.73 10.78
N ASP A 278 14.49 30.09 11.61
CA ASP A 278 13.87 30.74 12.76
C ASP A 278 14.82 30.86 13.96
N ALA A 279 15.87 30.03 14.05
CA ALA A 279 16.90 30.13 15.08
C ALA A 279 17.92 31.27 14.83
N GLU A 280 18.04 31.73 13.58
CA GLU A 280 18.92 32.85 13.20
C GLU A 280 18.25 34.24 13.27
N LYS A 281 16.96 34.32 13.60
CA LYS A 281 16.20 35.57 13.78
C LYS A 281 16.02 35.94 15.26
#